data_AF-A0A4P7CJZ7-F1
#
_entry.id   AF-A0A4P7CJZ7-F1
#
_cell.length_a   1.000
_cell.length_b   1.000
_cell.length_c   1.000
_cell.angle_alpha   90.00
_cell.angle_beta   90.00
_cell.angle_gamma   90.00
#
_symmetry.space_group_name_H-M   'P 1'
#
loop_
_entity.id
_entity.type
_entity.pdbx_description
1 polymer ?
#
loop_
_entity_poly.entity_id
_entity_poly.type
_entity_poly.pdbx_seq_one_letter_code
_entity_poly.pdbx_strand_id
1 'polypeptide(L)'
;MTAVIKCVIAKMNPVLMDIAIKHYIENGSKTPLFTFKSLYSDDEPYPLDELLIVLSERIETLAREFKAMPSDSLLLQLSPLRKKFNSLYKISVK
;
A
#
# COMPACT_ATOMS: atom_id res chain seq x y z
N MET A 1 17.45 4.17 11.22
CA MET A 1 17.68 4.25 9.76
C MET A 1 16.33 4.16 9.08
N THR A 2 15.77 5.28 8.61
CA THR A 2 14.61 5.26 7.72
C THR A 2 15.09 4.72 6.38
N ALA A 3 14.67 3.51 6.01
CA ALA A 3 14.91 3.00 4.67
C ALA A 3 14.30 4.00 3.67
N VAL A 4 15.12 4.52 2.74
CA VAL A 4 14.63 5.41 1.69
C VAL A 4 13.93 4.52 0.67
N ILE A 5 12.60 4.49 0.71
CA ILE A 5 11.78 3.81 -0.29
C ILE A 5 12.09 4.47 -1.64
N LYS A 6 12.52 3.68 -2.63
CA LYS A 6 12.69 4.18 -4.01
C LYS A 6 11.33 4.23 -4.71
N CYS A 7 11.18 5.18 -5.63
CA CYS A 7 9.96 5.33 -6.43
C CYS A 7 8.68 5.54 -5.58
N VAL A 8 8.77 6.22 -4.42
CA VAL A 8 7.64 6.46 -3.49
C VAL A 8 6.42 7.03 -4.19
N ILE A 9 6.61 8.03 -5.08
CA ILE A 9 5.49 8.64 -5.81
C ILE A 9 4.74 7.60 -6.64
N ALA A 10 5.46 6.70 -7.33
CA ALA A 10 4.86 5.62 -8.09
C ALA A 10 4.17 4.61 -7.15
N LYS A 11 4.82 4.22 -6.04
CA LYS A 11 4.27 3.28 -5.04
C LYS A 11 3.01 3.82 -4.35
N MET A 12 2.92 5.13 -4.16
CA MET A 12 1.74 5.84 -3.63
C MET A 12 0.60 5.98 -4.64
N ASN A 13 0.82 5.64 -5.91
CA ASN A 13 -0.23 5.65 -6.92
C ASN A 13 -1.33 4.63 -6.54
N PRO A 14 -2.60 5.04 -6.40
CA PRO A 14 -3.67 4.15 -5.95
C PRO A 14 -3.89 2.92 -6.84
N VAL A 15 -3.71 3.07 -8.16
CA VAL A 15 -3.90 1.98 -9.12
C VAL A 15 -2.80 0.95 -8.97
N LEU A 16 -1.54 1.38 -8.93
CA LEU A 16 -0.40 0.49 -8.72
C LEU A 16 -0.50 -0.23 -7.36
N MET A 17 -0.85 0.53 -6.32
CA MET A 17 -1.03 0.01 -4.97
C MET A 17 -2.11 -1.08 -4.94
N ASP A 18 -3.26 -0.88 -5.59
CA ASP A 18 -4.33 -1.89 -5.63
C ASP A 18 -3.92 -3.17 -6.37
N ILE A 19 -3.11 -3.05 -7.43
CA ILE A 19 -2.54 -4.22 -8.13
C ILE A 19 -1.58 -4.98 -7.21
N ALA A 20 -0.68 -4.27 -6.52
CA ALA A 20 0.26 -4.88 -5.58
C ALA A 20 -0.48 -5.56 -4.41
N ILE A 21 -1.51 -4.90 -3.84
CA ILE A 21 -2.35 -5.47 -2.78
C ILE A 21 -2.99 -6.78 -3.25
N LYS A 22 -3.58 -6.78 -4.44
CA LYS A 22 -4.20 -7.97 -5.02
C LYS A 22 -3.19 -9.10 -5.16
N HIS A 23 -2.01 -8.81 -5.73
CA HIS A 23 -0.92 -9.78 -5.90
C HIS A 23 -0.52 -10.46 -4.59
N TYR A 24 -0.34 -9.69 -3.52
CA TYR A 24 0.03 -10.25 -2.21
C TYR A 24 -1.12 -11.00 -1.51
N ILE A 25 -2.35 -10.53 -1.64
CA ILE A 25 -3.52 -11.22 -1.04
C ILE A 25 -3.76 -12.58 -1.71
N GLU A 26 -3.68 -12.66 -3.03
CA GLU A 26 -3.97 -13.88 -3.78
C GLU A 26 -2.92 -14.98 -3.58
N ASN A 27 -1.65 -14.60 -3.38
CA ASN A 27 -0.53 -15.55 -3.29
C ASN A 27 -0.06 -15.85 -1.84
N GLY A 28 -0.49 -15.07 -0.85
CA GLY A 28 -0.24 -15.34 0.58
C GLY A 28 1.24 -15.23 1.02
N SER A 29 1.67 -16.06 1.98
CA SER A 29 3.04 -15.97 2.54
C SER A 29 4.15 -16.50 1.61
N LYS A 30 3.79 -17.19 0.52
CA LYS A 30 4.73 -17.69 -0.49
C LYS A 30 4.75 -16.80 -1.75
N THR A 31 4.25 -15.58 -1.64
CA THR A 31 4.11 -14.67 -2.78
C THR A 31 5.47 -14.27 -3.35
N PRO A 32 5.70 -14.40 -4.67
CA PRO A 32 6.87 -13.80 -5.29
C PRO A 32 6.83 -12.27 -5.14
N LEU A 33 7.98 -11.62 -5.16
CA LEU A 33 8.09 -10.16 -5.11
C LEU A 33 7.27 -9.52 -6.25
N PHE A 34 6.38 -8.57 -5.92
CA PHE A 34 5.71 -7.78 -6.93
C PHE A 34 6.70 -6.80 -7.56
N THR A 35 6.69 -6.69 -8.88
CA THR A 35 7.51 -5.73 -9.62
C THR A 35 6.63 -4.90 -10.55
N PHE A 36 7.12 -3.71 -10.91
CA PHE A 36 6.45 -2.83 -11.85
C PHE A 36 7.45 -2.03 -12.67
N LYS A 37 7.01 -1.46 -13.80
CA LYS A 37 7.84 -0.57 -14.61
C LYS A 37 7.92 0.81 -13.97
N SER A 38 9.13 1.24 -13.68
CA SER A 38 9.46 2.60 -13.21
C SER A 38 10.29 3.34 -14.27
N LEU A 39 10.63 4.60 -13.99
CA LEU A 39 11.57 5.36 -14.83
C LEU A 39 13.00 4.82 -14.77
N TYR A 40 13.32 3.98 -13.79
CA TYR A 40 14.68 3.50 -13.52
C TYR A 40 14.86 2.00 -13.81
N SER A 41 13.77 1.23 -13.84
CA SER A 41 13.81 -0.23 -14.04
C SER A 41 12.49 -0.73 -14.61
N ASP A 42 12.55 -1.70 -15.52
CA ASP A 42 11.36 -2.44 -15.96
C ASP A 42 10.83 -3.41 -14.87
N ASP A 43 11.71 -3.80 -13.94
CA ASP A 43 11.44 -4.72 -12.83
C ASP A 43 11.65 -4.03 -11.48
N GLU A 44 11.14 -2.80 -11.31
CA GLU A 44 11.26 -2.08 -10.04
C GLU A 44 10.56 -2.89 -8.93
N PRO A 45 11.27 -3.22 -7.83
CA PRO A 45 10.69 -4.00 -6.76
C PRO A 45 9.68 -3.18 -5.97
N TYR A 46 8.58 -3.80 -5.61
CA TYR A 46 7.61 -3.27 -4.65
C TYR A 46 7.29 -4.31 -3.56
N PRO A 47 8.21 -4.45 -2.59
CA PRO A 47 8.09 -5.38 -1.48
C PRO A 47 6.83 -5.18 -0.61
N LEU A 48 6.40 -6.25 0.07
CA LEU A 48 5.22 -6.23 0.94
C LEU A 48 5.39 -5.27 2.13
N ASP A 49 6.56 -5.20 2.73
CA ASP A 49 6.88 -4.28 3.82
C ASP A 49 6.82 -2.82 3.36
N GLU A 50 7.37 -2.51 2.18
CA GLU A 50 7.22 -1.18 1.60
C GLU A 50 5.76 -0.85 1.28
N LEU A 51 4.99 -1.81 0.74
CA LEU A 51 3.56 -1.66 0.49
C LEU A 51 2.77 -1.38 1.78
N LEU A 52 3.11 -2.05 2.89
CA LEU A 52 2.51 -1.79 4.19
C LEU A 52 2.83 -0.37 4.68
N ILE A 53 4.07 0.09 4.54
CA ILE A 53 4.47 1.45 4.94
C ILE A 53 3.68 2.49 4.17
N VAL A 54 3.70 2.45 2.83
CA VAL A 54 3.01 3.46 2.01
C VAL A 54 1.48 3.39 2.13
N LEU A 55 0.91 2.19 2.30
CA LEU A 55 -0.52 2.05 2.59
C LEU A 55 -0.88 2.66 3.95
N SER A 56 -0.02 2.50 4.97
CA SER A 56 -0.21 3.13 6.28
C SER A 56 -0.17 4.66 6.19
N GLU A 57 0.77 5.22 5.46
CA GLU A 57 0.90 6.67 5.24
C GLU A 57 -0.34 7.25 4.54
N ARG A 58 -0.88 6.52 3.55
CA ARG A 58 -2.12 6.88 2.87
C ARG A 58 -3.31 6.89 3.82
N ILE A 59 -3.44 5.85 4.66
CA ILE A 59 -4.51 5.76 5.67
C ILE A 59 -4.41 6.92 6.66
N GLU A 60 -3.19 7.22 7.15
CA GLU A 60 -2.97 8.31 8.09
C GLU A 60 -3.32 9.68 7.49
N THR A 61 -2.93 9.90 6.23
CA THR A 61 -3.24 11.16 5.52
C THR A 61 -4.76 11.35 5.40
N LEU A 62 -5.48 10.34 4.91
CA LEU A 62 -6.95 10.39 4.82
C LEU A 62 -7.61 10.49 6.19
N ALA A 63 -7.05 9.87 7.23
CA ALA A 63 -7.58 9.95 8.60
C ALA A 63 -7.38 11.35 9.20
N ARG A 64 -6.25 12.01 8.92
CA ARG A 64 -6.01 13.40 9.30
C ARG A 64 -6.98 14.34 8.59
N GLU A 65 -7.19 14.15 7.28
CA GLU A 65 -8.18 14.90 6.50
C GLU A 65 -9.59 14.71 7.06
N PHE A 66 -10.00 13.47 7.33
CA PHE A 66 -11.30 13.18 7.92
C PHE A 66 -11.47 13.82 9.31
N LYS A 67 -10.41 13.84 10.13
CA LYS A 67 -10.43 14.50 11.44
C LYS A 67 -10.60 16.02 11.32
N ALA A 68 -9.96 16.63 10.32
CA ALA A 68 -10.05 18.08 10.08
C ALA A 68 -11.40 18.47 9.46
N MET A 69 -11.90 17.67 8.52
CA MET A 69 -13.15 17.90 7.79
C MET A 69 -13.85 16.55 7.53
N PRO A 70 -14.71 16.10 8.45
CA PRO A 70 -15.42 14.84 8.29
C PRO A 70 -16.29 14.83 7.03
N SER A 71 -16.20 13.75 6.25
CA SER A 71 -17.09 13.51 5.11
C SER A 71 -17.30 12.02 4.88
N ASP A 72 -18.50 11.67 4.40
CA ASP A 72 -18.84 10.28 4.08
C ASP A 72 -17.94 9.71 2.98
N SER A 73 -17.53 10.55 2.02
CA SER A 73 -16.59 10.16 0.97
C SER A 73 -15.25 9.68 1.54
N LEU A 74 -14.68 10.42 2.50
CA LEU A 74 -13.45 10.01 3.16
C LEU A 74 -13.63 8.73 3.99
N LEU A 75 -14.78 8.56 4.63
CA LEU A 75 -15.09 7.35 5.40
C LEU A 75 -15.21 6.11 4.48
N LEU A 76 -15.86 6.26 3.32
CA LEU A 76 -15.97 5.25 2.28
C LEU A 76 -14.61 4.87 1.68
N GLN A 77 -13.64 5.79 1.66
CA GLN A 77 -12.27 5.50 1.24
C GLN A 77 -11.41 4.85 2.34
N LEU A 78 -11.57 5.27 3.60
CA LEU A 78 -10.78 4.77 4.72
C LEU A 78 -11.11 3.31 5.07
N SER A 79 -12.39 2.95 5.06
CA SER A 79 -12.80 1.62 5.53
C SER A 79 -12.24 0.46 4.68
N PRO A 80 -12.20 0.51 3.33
CA PRO A 80 -11.59 -0.53 2.52
C PRO A 80 -10.08 -0.56 2.66
N LEU A 81 -9.41 0.59 2.77
CA LEU A 81 -7.95 0.66 2.93
C LEU A 81 -7.50 0.01 4.24
N ARG A 82 -8.20 0.27 5.35
CA ARG A 82 -7.92 -0.38 6.64
C ARG A 82 -8.12 -1.90 6.58
N LYS A 83 -9.17 -2.36 5.89
CA LYS A 83 -9.40 -3.80 5.66
C LYS A 83 -8.25 -4.43 4.86
N LYS A 84 -7.84 -3.79 3.75
CA LYS A 84 -6.72 -4.23 2.91
C LYS A 84 -5.42 -4.30 3.72
N PHE A 85 -5.11 -3.27 4.51
CA PHE A 85 -3.93 -3.23 5.38
C PHE A 85 -3.93 -4.40 6.37
N ASN A 86 -5.04 -4.64 7.07
CA ASN A 86 -5.12 -5.75 8.03
C ASN A 86 -4.94 -7.12 7.37
N SER A 87 -5.45 -7.32 6.15
CA SER A 87 -5.24 -8.55 5.39
C SER A 87 -3.77 -8.75 5.04
N LEU A 88 -3.09 -7.71 4.54
CA LEU A 88 -1.67 -7.76 4.22
C LEU A 88 -0.80 -7.96 5.48
N TYR A 89 -1.12 -7.29 6.57
CA TYR A 89 -0.37 -7.41 7.82
C TYR A 89 -0.39 -8.86 8.32
N LYS A 90 -1.56 -9.52 8.27
CA LYS A 90 -1.69 -10.95 8.61
C LYS A 90 -0.86 -11.87 7.72
N ILE A 91 -0.58 -11.48 6.49
CA ILE A 91 0.29 -12.23 5.57
C ILE A 91 1.74 -12.02 5.96
N SER A 92 2.14 -10.78 6.31
CA SER A 92 3.53 -10.44 6.66
C SER A 92 4.05 -11.10 7.94
N VAL A 93 3.16 -11.47 8.87
CA VAL A 93 3.52 -12.08 10.17
C VAL A 93 3.41 -13.61 10.18
N LYS A 94 3.11 -14.24 9.03
CA LYS A 94 2.99 -15.69 8.88
C LYS A 94 4.23 -16.27 8.21
#